data_AF-A0A2V9FFV2-F1
#
_entry.id   AF-A0A2V9FFV2-F1
#
_cell.length_a   1.000
_cell.length_b   1.000
_cell.length_c   1.000
_cell.angle_alpha   90.00
_cell.angle_beta   90.00
_cell.angle_gamma   90.00
#
_symmetry.space_group_name_H-M   'P 1'
#
loop_
_entity.id
_entity.type
_entity.pdbx_description
1 polymer ?
#
loop_
_entity_poly.entity_id
_entity_poly.type
_entity_poly.pdbx_seq_one_letter_code
_entity_poly.pdbx_strand_id
1 'polypeptide(L)'
;MQSYYAVAAAQQKLEAAKKNGEEGDRFLKLTQDLEKGGEVAHSDVIKAELQMQDRRRQLLEAQLGLLNARLDFAVLIFSDFNDNFELAEDLHASVPLPTIAEVQQRAARDNPDLRAALAAVQQAGHDVTGARGGYLPSLSFDYWYGIDAPQFAVNGSNGSNLGSSAAATVNIPIWNWGATQSRVKQAELRRTQAQRELSLAQRRLVAEIQSLYAEADTALNELGGLSRSAELSAEGLRLTTLRYKGGEATVLEVVDAQTTFAQANAAYQDGAVRYRVALANLQTLTGVLTRP
;
A
#
# COMPACT_ATOMS: atom_id res chain seq x y z
N MET A 1 5.30 -1.34 0.19
CA MET A 1 5.69 0.07 0.43
C MET A 1 4.90 0.68 1.58
N GLN A 2 3.57 0.61 1.58
CA GLN A 2 2.77 1.14 2.70
C GLN A 2 3.19 0.56 4.07
N SER A 3 3.38 -0.76 4.17
CA SER A 3 3.84 -1.40 5.42
C SER A 3 5.25 -0.97 5.85
N TYR A 4 6.15 -0.69 4.90
CA TYR A 4 7.50 -0.19 5.21
C TYR A 4 7.42 1.22 5.85
N TYR A 5 6.68 2.14 5.21
CA TYR A 5 6.49 3.48 5.77
C TYR A 5 5.67 3.47 7.05
N ALA A 6 4.78 2.50 7.26
CA ALA A 6 4.06 2.31 8.51
C ALA A 6 5.00 1.92 9.67
N VAL A 7 6.02 1.10 9.43
CA VAL A 7 7.02 0.78 10.46
C VAL A 7 7.86 2.01 10.78
N ALA A 8 8.35 2.73 9.76
CA ALA A 8 9.10 3.97 9.98
C ALA A 8 8.27 5.01 10.76
N ALA A 9 6.97 5.13 10.45
CA ALA A 9 6.03 5.97 11.18
C ALA A 9 5.91 5.57 12.64
N ALA A 10 5.71 4.28 12.91
CA ALA A 10 5.56 3.76 14.26
C ALA A 10 6.85 3.92 15.09
N GLN A 11 8.01 3.82 14.44
CA GLN A 11 9.32 4.08 15.07
C GLN A 11 9.41 5.54 15.54
N GLN A 12 9.05 6.51 14.68
CA GLN A 12 9.06 7.92 15.05
C GLN A 12 8.03 8.25 16.14
N LYS A 13 6.85 7.65 16.08
CA LYS A 13 5.83 7.79 17.14
C LYS A 13 6.33 7.25 18.48
N LEU A 14 7.06 6.14 18.49
CA LEU A 14 7.67 5.61 19.70
C LEU A 14 8.71 6.57 20.27
N GLU A 15 9.60 7.11 19.44
CA GLU A 15 10.61 8.09 19.89
C GLU A 15 9.97 9.38 20.42
N ALA A 16 8.90 9.87 19.77
CA ALA A 16 8.12 10.99 20.27
C ALA A 16 7.44 10.67 21.63
N ALA A 17 6.83 9.49 21.77
CA ALA A 17 6.18 9.07 23.00
C ALA A 17 7.18 8.88 24.15
N LYS A 18 8.40 8.39 23.88
CA LYS A 18 9.49 8.33 24.87
C LYS A 18 9.85 9.72 25.39
N LYS A 19 10.12 10.67 24.49
CA LYS A 19 10.43 12.07 24.87
C LYS A 19 9.29 12.71 25.67
N ASN A 20 8.04 12.49 25.28
CA ASN A 20 6.87 12.98 26.02
C ASN A 20 6.75 12.33 27.41
N GLY A 21 7.09 11.06 27.54
CA GLY A 21 7.13 10.34 28.82
C GLY A 21 8.20 10.91 29.76
N GLU A 22 9.42 11.10 29.26
CA GLU A 22 10.51 11.73 30.01
C GLU A 22 10.16 13.15 30.47
N GLU A 23 9.45 13.93 29.63
CA GLU A 23 8.96 15.26 30.00
C GLU A 23 7.91 15.20 31.11
N GLY A 24 6.99 14.22 31.05
CA GLY A 24 6.01 13.97 32.09
C GLY A 24 6.66 13.61 33.44
N ASP A 25 7.68 12.74 33.40
CA ASP A 25 8.45 12.35 34.60
C ASP A 25 9.21 13.56 35.19
N ARG A 26 9.83 14.38 34.34
CA ARG A 26 10.51 15.62 34.77
C ARG A 26 9.54 16.60 35.41
N PHE A 27 8.34 16.77 34.82
CA PHE A 27 7.32 17.65 35.36
C PHE A 27 6.79 17.18 36.71
N LEU A 28 6.50 15.88 36.87
CA LEU A 28 6.10 15.30 38.16
C LEU A 28 7.17 15.54 39.22
N LYS A 29 8.44 15.28 38.90
CA LYS A 29 9.55 15.50 39.82
C LYS A 29 9.67 16.98 40.23
N LEU A 30 9.59 17.90 39.28
CA LEU A 30 9.59 19.34 39.55
C LEU A 30 8.47 19.71 40.52
N THR A 31 7.24 19.26 40.26
CA THR A 31 6.07 19.59 41.07
C THR A 31 6.16 18.99 42.48
N GLN A 32 6.69 17.77 42.63
CA GLN A 32 6.97 17.16 43.94
C GLN A 32 8.04 17.92 44.73
N ASP A 33 9.07 18.42 44.07
CA ASP A 33 10.13 19.19 44.72
C ASP A 33 9.60 20.57 45.19
N LEU A 34 8.77 21.23 44.38
CA LEU A 34 8.07 22.46 44.77
C LEU A 34 7.09 22.23 45.94
N GLU A 35 6.38 21.10 45.97
CA GLU A 35 5.48 20.75 47.08
C GLU A 35 6.25 20.57 48.40
N LYS A 36 7.38 19.85 48.36
CA LYS A 36 8.25 19.69 49.54
C LYS A 36 8.80 21.02 50.04
N GLY A 37 9.00 21.98 49.13
CA GLY A 37 9.36 23.36 49.45
C GLY A 37 8.19 24.21 49.99
N GLY A 38 6.95 23.72 49.91
CA GLY A 38 5.74 24.45 50.27
C GLY A 38 5.32 25.50 49.24
N GLU A 39 5.86 25.45 48.02
CA GLU A 39 5.64 26.44 46.96
C GLU A 39 4.37 26.15 46.15
N VAL A 40 3.94 24.89 46.08
CA VAL A 40 2.73 24.46 45.34
C VAL A 40 1.85 23.54 46.20
N ALA A 41 0.57 23.44 45.84
CA ALA A 41 -0.38 22.59 46.55
C ALA A 41 -0.27 21.12 46.14
N HIS A 42 -0.65 20.20 47.04
CA HIS A 42 -0.72 18.76 46.74
C HIS A 42 -1.60 18.41 45.52
N SER A 43 -2.63 19.23 45.24
CA SER A 43 -3.47 19.09 44.04
C SER A 43 -2.68 19.19 42.74
N ASP A 44 -1.59 19.94 42.72
CA ASP A 44 -0.74 20.10 41.55
C ASP A 44 0.07 18.83 41.30
N VAL A 45 0.56 18.20 42.38
CA VAL A 45 1.24 16.90 42.30
C VAL A 45 0.31 15.83 41.76
N ILE A 46 -0.94 15.76 42.24
CA ILE A 46 -1.94 14.82 41.73
C ILE A 46 -2.16 15.02 40.21
N LYS A 47 -2.25 16.27 39.74
CA LYS A 47 -2.41 16.57 38.31
C LYS A 47 -1.17 16.17 37.51
N ALA A 48 0.02 16.45 38.00
CA ALA A 48 1.26 16.05 37.36
C ALA A 48 1.40 14.51 37.30
N GLU A 49 0.95 13.80 38.34
CA GLU A 49 0.94 12.35 38.38
C GLU A 49 -0.06 11.76 37.37
N LEU A 50 -1.28 12.29 37.29
CA LEU A 50 -2.26 11.88 36.28
C LEU A 50 -1.72 12.07 34.86
N GLN A 51 -1.06 13.19 34.62
CA GLN A 51 -0.43 13.49 33.33
C GLN A 51 0.70 12.50 33.01
N MET A 52 1.56 12.19 33.97
CA MET A 52 2.62 11.17 33.80
C MET A 52 2.03 9.80 33.47
N GLN A 53 0.96 9.38 34.16
CA GLN A 53 0.28 8.11 33.89
C GLN A 53 -0.28 8.07 32.46
N ASP A 54 -0.86 9.16 31.97
CA ASP A 54 -1.33 9.26 30.59
C ASP A 54 -0.17 9.14 29.58
N ARG A 55 0.97 9.82 29.82
CA ARG A 55 2.15 9.70 28.95
C ARG A 55 2.71 8.28 28.93
N ARG A 56 2.70 7.60 30.06
CA ARG A 56 3.15 6.21 30.16
C ARG A 56 2.24 5.26 29.41
N ARG A 57 0.91 5.48 29.46
CA ARG A 57 -0.06 4.76 28.62
C ARG A 57 0.22 4.98 27.13
N GLN A 58 0.42 6.23 26.71
CA GLN A 58 0.74 6.57 25.30
C GLN A 58 2.05 5.90 24.83
N LEU A 59 3.06 5.79 25.70
CA LEU A 59 4.30 5.07 25.39
C LEU A 59 4.06 3.57 25.15
N LEU A 60 3.27 2.91 26.00
CA LEU A 60 2.91 1.50 25.82
C LEU A 60 2.13 1.27 24.52
N GLU A 61 1.20 2.17 24.19
CA GLU A 61 0.46 2.13 22.93
C GLU A 61 1.38 2.31 21.72
N ALA A 62 2.35 3.21 21.77
CA ALA A 62 3.34 3.39 20.70
C ALA A 62 4.26 2.17 20.54
N GLN A 63 4.63 1.51 21.63
CA GLN A 63 5.40 0.25 21.59
C GLN A 63 4.61 -0.87 20.91
N LEU A 64 3.33 -1.03 21.28
CA LEU A 64 2.44 -1.99 20.64
C LEU A 64 2.22 -1.66 19.15
N GLY A 65 2.05 -0.37 18.83
CA GLY A 65 1.92 0.09 17.45
C GLY A 65 3.14 -0.26 16.58
N LEU A 66 4.35 -0.07 17.12
CA LEU A 66 5.58 -0.48 16.44
C LEU A 66 5.66 -2.00 16.27
N LEU A 67 5.32 -2.76 17.30
CA LEU A 67 5.30 -4.22 17.22
C LEU A 67 4.38 -4.70 16.09
N ASN A 68 3.14 -4.20 16.05
CA ASN A 68 2.16 -4.58 15.01
C ASN A 68 2.65 -4.20 13.61
N ALA A 69 3.15 -2.96 13.43
CA ALA A 69 3.68 -2.53 12.15
C ALA A 69 4.87 -3.40 11.69
N ARG A 70 5.74 -3.80 12.62
CA ARG A 70 6.88 -4.70 12.32
C ARG A 70 6.41 -6.09 11.92
N LEU A 71 5.41 -6.65 12.59
CA LEU A 71 4.84 -7.96 12.23
C LEU A 71 4.18 -7.92 10.84
N ASP A 72 3.38 -6.88 10.57
CA ASP A 72 2.71 -6.71 9.27
C ASP A 72 3.73 -6.57 8.12
N PHE A 73 4.85 -5.90 8.37
CA PHE A 73 5.92 -5.79 7.39
C PHE A 73 6.70 -7.11 7.25
N ALA A 74 7.04 -7.77 8.36
CA ALA A 74 7.81 -9.02 8.37
C ALA A 74 7.12 -10.13 7.58
N VAL A 75 5.80 -10.27 7.71
CA VAL A 75 4.98 -11.25 6.95
C VAL A 75 5.12 -11.06 5.43
N LEU A 76 5.41 -9.84 4.95
CA LEU A 76 5.56 -9.57 3.53
C LEU A 76 6.96 -9.86 2.98
N ILE A 77 7.99 -9.87 3.82
CA ILE A 77 9.39 -9.87 3.36
C ILE A 77 10.23 -11.05 3.88
N PHE A 78 9.87 -11.63 5.01
CA PHE A 78 10.62 -12.72 5.64
C PHE A 78 9.79 -14.00 5.66
N SER A 79 10.48 -15.13 5.55
CA SER A 79 9.86 -16.46 5.73
C SER A 79 9.65 -16.80 7.21
N ASP A 80 10.48 -16.24 8.10
CA ASP A 80 10.30 -16.24 9.55
C ASP A 80 10.05 -14.79 10.02
N PHE A 81 8.89 -14.54 10.63
CA PHE A 81 8.49 -13.20 11.04
C PHE A 81 9.20 -12.69 12.30
N ASN A 82 9.98 -13.54 12.98
CA ASN A 82 10.72 -13.18 14.19
C ASN A 82 12.11 -12.58 13.93
N ASP A 83 12.54 -12.45 12.67
CA ASP A 83 13.83 -11.85 12.34
C ASP A 83 13.86 -10.35 12.71
N ASN A 84 14.88 -9.94 13.46
CA ASN A 84 15.09 -8.55 13.82
C ASN A 84 15.67 -7.75 12.65
N PHE A 85 15.01 -6.64 12.30
CA PHE A 85 15.50 -5.68 11.30
C PHE A 85 15.47 -4.25 11.88
N GLU A 86 16.30 -3.37 11.30
CA GLU A 86 16.32 -1.94 11.59
C GLU A 86 16.07 -1.16 10.30
N LEU A 87 15.33 -0.06 10.43
CA LEU A 87 15.05 0.87 9.33
C LEU A 87 16.04 2.03 9.39
N ALA A 88 16.70 2.30 8.28
CA ALA A 88 17.70 3.36 8.17
C ALA A 88 17.14 4.70 7.65
N GLU A 89 15.85 4.78 7.31
CA GLU A 89 15.30 5.94 6.61
C GLU A 89 14.79 7.04 7.55
N ASP A 90 15.27 8.26 7.31
CA ASP A 90 14.74 9.48 7.90
C ASP A 90 13.51 9.97 7.12
N LEU A 91 12.34 9.86 7.74
CA LEU A 91 11.07 10.31 7.17
C LEU A 91 11.02 11.82 6.94
N HIS A 92 11.81 12.60 7.67
CA HIS A 92 11.86 14.05 7.57
C HIS A 92 12.80 14.56 6.47
N ALA A 93 13.60 13.69 5.85
CA ALA A 93 14.45 14.09 4.74
C ALA A 93 13.59 14.66 3.58
N SER A 94 14.01 15.77 3.00
CA SER A 94 13.28 16.41 1.91
C SER A 94 13.45 15.60 0.63
N VAL A 95 12.42 14.84 0.26
CA VAL A 95 12.34 14.22 -1.07
C VAL A 95 11.45 15.09 -1.93
N PRO A 96 11.92 15.60 -3.08
CA PRO A 96 11.12 16.47 -3.93
C PRO A 96 9.98 15.70 -4.60
N LEU A 97 8.81 16.35 -4.71
CA LEU A 97 7.68 15.84 -5.49
C LEU A 97 8.01 16.03 -6.98
N PRO A 98 8.01 14.96 -7.81
CA PRO A 98 8.12 15.11 -9.27
C PRO A 98 6.96 15.93 -9.82
N THR A 99 7.14 16.55 -10.98
CA THR A 99 6.05 17.33 -11.60
C THR A 99 4.93 16.40 -12.08
N ILE A 100 3.69 16.92 -12.12
CA ILE A 100 2.54 16.15 -12.61
C ILE A 100 2.75 15.65 -14.05
N ALA A 101 3.43 16.42 -14.90
CA ALA A 101 3.72 16.04 -16.27
C ALA A 101 4.65 14.82 -16.34
N GLU A 102 5.69 14.78 -15.50
CA GLU A 102 6.58 13.63 -15.39
C GLU A 102 5.85 12.38 -14.88
N VAL A 103 4.98 12.54 -13.88
CA VAL A 103 4.15 11.45 -13.34
C VAL A 103 3.22 10.90 -14.43
N GLN A 104 2.53 11.76 -15.17
CA GLN A 104 1.63 11.37 -16.26
C GLN A 104 2.37 10.64 -17.39
N GLN A 105 3.54 11.15 -17.80
CA GLN A 105 4.33 10.52 -18.85
C GLN A 105 4.80 9.13 -18.43
N ARG A 106 5.27 8.96 -17.19
CA ARG A 106 5.70 7.67 -16.66
C ARG A 106 4.53 6.70 -16.53
N ALA A 107 3.41 7.13 -15.94
CA ALA A 107 2.22 6.30 -15.79
C ALA A 107 1.67 5.83 -17.15
N ALA A 108 1.63 6.69 -18.16
CA ALA A 108 1.17 6.29 -19.50
C ALA A 108 2.04 5.21 -20.14
N ARG A 109 3.34 5.16 -19.80
CA ARG A 109 4.31 4.21 -20.35
C ARG A 109 4.36 2.89 -19.58
N ASP A 110 4.42 3.00 -18.25
CA ASP A 110 4.89 1.91 -17.39
C ASP A 110 3.77 1.33 -16.50
N ASN A 111 2.55 1.89 -16.53
CA ASN A 111 1.44 1.40 -15.72
C ASN A 111 1.02 -0.04 -16.11
N PRO A 112 1.08 -1.00 -15.18
CA PRO A 112 0.80 -2.41 -15.47
C PRO A 112 -0.67 -2.68 -15.81
N ASP A 113 -1.61 -1.97 -15.18
CA ASP A 113 -3.06 -2.16 -15.42
C ASP A 113 -3.46 -1.71 -16.82
N LEU A 114 -2.89 -0.60 -17.29
CA LEU A 114 -3.09 -0.14 -18.66
C LEU A 114 -2.52 -1.14 -19.67
N ARG A 115 -1.34 -1.71 -19.39
CA ARG A 115 -0.74 -2.77 -20.21
C ARG A 115 -1.61 -4.03 -20.24
N ALA A 116 -2.16 -4.43 -19.10
CA ALA A 116 -3.06 -5.58 -19.01
C ALA A 116 -4.36 -5.34 -19.81
N ALA A 117 -4.95 -4.15 -19.71
CA ALA A 117 -6.14 -3.79 -20.48
C ALA A 117 -5.86 -3.76 -22.01
N LEU A 118 -4.70 -3.27 -22.42
CA LEU A 118 -4.27 -3.33 -23.83
C LEU A 118 -4.12 -4.77 -24.32
N ALA A 119 -3.49 -5.64 -23.52
CA ALA A 119 -3.35 -7.05 -23.85
C ALA A 119 -4.72 -7.75 -23.96
N ALA A 120 -5.67 -7.42 -23.09
CA ALA A 120 -7.04 -7.96 -23.16
C ALA A 120 -7.75 -7.59 -24.47
N VAL A 121 -7.58 -6.36 -24.97
CA VAL A 121 -8.11 -5.94 -26.28
C VAL A 121 -7.47 -6.74 -27.43
N GLN A 122 -6.15 -6.97 -27.36
CA GLN A 122 -5.44 -7.78 -28.36
C GLN A 122 -5.93 -9.22 -28.36
N GLN A 123 -6.05 -9.84 -27.18
CA GLN A 123 -6.59 -11.18 -27.00
C GLN A 123 -8.00 -11.29 -27.59
N ALA A 124 -8.90 -10.37 -27.26
CA ALA A 124 -10.25 -10.38 -27.81
C ALA A 124 -10.27 -10.17 -29.34
N GLY A 125 -9.26 -9.48 -29.90
CA GLY A 125 -9.04 -9.40 -31.34
C GLY A 125 -8.67 -10.75 -31.96
N HIS A 126 -7.79 -11.51 -31.31
CA HIS A 126 -7.45 -12.87 -31.74
C HIS A 126 -8.64 -13.84 -31.60
N ASP A 127 -9.47 -13.69 -30.58
CA ASP A 127 -10.70 -14.48 -30.40
C ASP A 127 -11.69 -14.26 -31.56
N VAL A 128 -11.80 -13.03 -32.07
CA VAL A 128 -12.61 -12.74 -33.27
C VAL A 128 -12.04 -13.46 -34.49
N THR A 129 -10.72 -13.43 -34.69
CA THR A 129 -10.06 -14.16 -35.78
C THR A 129 -10.28 -15.67 -35.65
N GLY A 130 -10.15 -16.22 -34.44
CA GLY A 130 -10.42 -17.64 -34.16
C GLY A 130 -11.87 -18.02 -34.44
N ALA A 131 -12.84 -17.18 -34.04
CA ALA A 131 -14.25 -17.40 -34.33
C ALA A 131 -14.54 -17.37 -35.84
N ARG A 132 -13.87 -16.48 -36.60
CA ARG A 132 -13.96 -16.43 -38.06
C ARG A 132 -13.37 -17.68 -38.73
N GLY A 133 -12.39 -18.33 -38.09
CA GLY A 133 -11.88 -19.63 -38.51
C GLY A 133 -12.96 -20.71 -38.60
N GLY A 134 -14.09 -20.57 -37.89
CA GLY A 134 -15.25 -21.45 -38.02
C GLY A 134 -15.97 -21.41 -39.37
N TYR A 135 -15.58 -20.53 -40.29
CA TYR A 135 -16.00 -20.54 -41.71
C TYR A 135 -15.06 -21.32 -42.62
N LEU A 136 -13.87 -21.69 -42.14
CA LEU A 136 -12.85 -22.35 -42.93
C LEU A 136 -12.95 -23.87 -42.78
N PRO A 137 -12.52 -24.64 -43.79
CA PRO A 137 -12.28 -26.06 -43.64
C PRO A 137 -11.28 -26.35 -42.52
N SER A 138 -11.51 -27.41 -41.74
CA SER A 138 -10.52 -27.93 -40.79
C SER A 138 -9.99 -29.28 -41.28
N LEU A 139 -8.68 -29.47 -41.20
CA LEU A 139 -8.01 -30.74 -41.47
C LEU A 139 -7.49 -31.30 -40.15
N SER A 140 -7.91 -32.51 -39.81
CA SER A 140 -7.37 -33.29 -38.69
C SER A 140 -6.61 -34.49 -39.25
N PHE A 141 -5.48 -34.80 -38.64
CA PHE A 141 -4.69 -35.99 -38.95
C PHE A 141 -4.47 -36.76 -37.65
N ASP A 142 -4.88 -38.01 -37.66
CA ASP A 142 -4.81 -38.90 -36.52
C ASP A 142 -3.95 -40.10 -36.88
N TYR A 143 -3.05 -40.48 -35.98
CA TYR A 143 -2.17 -41.63 -36.13
C TYR A 143 -2.24 -42.46 -34.86
N TRP A 144 -2.58 -43.73 -35.02
CA TRP A 144 -2.62 -44.71 -33.96
C TRP A 144 -1.53 -45.74 -34.19
N TYR A 145 -0.83 -46.07 -33.11
CA TYR A 145 0.15 -47.12 -33.07
C TYR A 145 -0.02 -47.85 -31.75
N GLY A 146 -0.20 -49.16 -31.80
CA GLY A 146 -0.46 -49.89 -30.58
C GLY A 146 -0.67 -51.37 -30.82
N ILE A 147 -1.08 -52.01 -29.74
CA ILE A 147 -1.37 -53.42 -29.73
C ILE A 147 -2.88 -53.58 -29.85
N ASP A 148 -3.33 -54.13 -30.97
CA ASP A 148 -4.68 -54.65 -31.11
C ASP A 148 -4.64 -56.10 -30.64
N ALA A 149 -5.30 -56.44 -29.53
CA ALA A 149 -5.14 -57.72 -28.83
C ALA A 149 -6.33 -58.67 -29.06
N PRO A 150 -6.50 -59.24 -30.28
CA PRO A 150 -7.58 -60.18 -30.56
C PRO A 150 -7.44 -61.49 -29.76
N GLN A 151 -6.29 -61.75 -29.14
CA GLN A 151 -6.08 -62.89 -28.23
C GLN A 151 -6.95 -62.90 -26.95
N PHE A 152 -7.64 -61.79 -26.63
CA PHE A 152 -8.71 -61.76 -25.61
C PHE A 152 -10.12 -61.91 -26.21
N ALA A 153 -10.25 -61.99 -27.54
CA ALA A 153 -11.50 -62.29 -28.23
C ALA A 153 -11.67 -63.81 -28.35
N VAL A 154 -12.92 -64.28 -28.26
CA VAL A 154 -13.30 -65.71 -28.19
C VAL A 154 -12.73 -66.57 -29.34
N ASN A 155 -12.35 -65.96 -30.48
CA ASN A 155 -11.74 -66.63 -31.65
C ASN A 155 -10.58 -65.82 -32.30
N GLY A 156 -9.63 -65.29 -31.52
CA GLY A 156 -8.50 -64.51 -32.06
C GLY A 156 -7.36 -65.32 -32.70
N SER A 157 -6.80 -64.87 -33.84
CA SER A 157 -5.64 -65.51 -34.49
C SER A 157 -4.30 -65.17 -33.82
N ASN A 158 -3.34 -66.11 -33.77
CA ASN A 158 -1.97 -65.99 -33.21
C ASN A 158 -1.01 -65.07 -34.01
N GLY A 159 -1.51 -64.00 -34.62
CA GLY A 159 -0.70 -63.04 -35.39
C GLY A 159 0.00 -61.99 -34.52
N SER A 160 0.99 -61.29 -35.08
CA SER A 160 1.57 -60.08 -34.48
C SER A 160 0.45 -59.09 -34.17
N ASN A 161 0.32 -58.75 -32.88
CA ASN A 161 -0.75 -57.89 -32.36
C ASN A 161 -0.41 -56.40 -32.47
N LEU A 162 0.80 -56.07 -32.95
CA LEU A 162 1.26 -54.70 -33.15
C LEU A 162 0.76 -54.18 -34.50
N GLY A 163 -0.02 -53.11 -34.48
CA GLY A 163 -0.62 -52.47 -35.66
C GLY A 163 -0.51 -50.95 -35.62
N SER A 164 -0.61 -50.34 -36.80
CA SER A 164 -0.70 -48.88 -36.92
C SER A 164 -1.77 -48.49 -37.94
N SER A 165 -2.50 -47.43 -37.67
CA SER A 165 -3.45 -46.83 -38.60
C SER A 165 -3.30 -45.32 -38.62
N ALA A 166 -3.62 -44.71 -39.75
CA ALA A 166 -3.64 -43.26 -39.90
C ALA A 166 -4.94 -42.84 -40.59
N ALA A 167 -5.52 -41.72 -40.18
CA ALA A 167 -6.69 -41.14 -40.82
C ALA A 167 -6.49 -39.63 -40.98
N ALA A 168 -6.90 -39.09 -42.12
CA ALA A 168 -7.00 -37.66 -42.35
C ALA A 168 -8.46 -37.30 -42.59
N THR A 169 -8.99 -36.35 -41.82
CA THR A 169 -10.38 -35.91 -41.92
C THR A 169 -10.42 -34.44 -42.28
N VAL A 170 -11.05 -34.10 -43.42
CA VAL A 170 -11.34 -32.71 -43.81
C VAL A 170 -12.81 -32.44 -43.53
N ASN A 171 -13.09 -31.45 -42.69
CA ASN A 171 -14.44 -30.99 -42.39
C ASN A 171 -14.67 -29.61 -43.02
N ILE A 172 -15.64 -29.52 -43.94
CA ILE A 172 -16.00 -28.27 -44.63
C ILE A 172 -17.40 -27.84 -44.15
N PRO A 173 -17.53 -26.76 -43.36
CA PRO A 173 -18.83 -26.29 -42.92
C PRO A 173 -19.58 -25.63 -44.10
N ILE A 174 -20.67 -26.27 -44.58
CA ILE A 174 -21.50 -25.72 -45.66
C ILE A 174 -22.63 -24.84 -45.12
N TRP A 175 -23.36 -25.33 -44.11
CA TRP A 175 -24.47 -24.62 -43.49
C TRP A 175 -24.63 -25.04 -42.04
N ASN A 176 -24.72 -24.08 -41.11
CA ASN A 176 -24.92 -24.34 -39.69
C ASN A 176 -25.96 -23.43 -39.05
N TRP A 177 -26.95 -22.99 -39.84
CA TRP A 177 -28.08 -22.16 -39.36
C TRP A 177 -27.64 -20.88 -38.63
N GLY A 178 -26.52 -20.27 -39.05
CA GLY A 178 -26.00 -19.04 -38.47
C GLY A 178 -25.16 -19.22 -37.20
N ALA A 179 -24.88 -20.46 -36.75
CA ALA A 179 -24.11 -20.69 -35.54
C ALA A 179 -22.69 -20.09 -35.58
N THR A 180 -22.00 -20.11 -36.73
CA THR A 180 -20.69 -19.43 -36.86
C THR A 180 -20.86 -17.91 -36.81
N GLN A 181 -21.87 -17.36 -37.49
CA GLN A 181 -22.13 -15.92 -37.48
C GLN A 181 -22.41 -15.39 -36.08
N SER A 182 -23.24 -16.09 -35.30
CA SER A 182 -23.52 -15.74 -33.91
C SER A 182 -22.27 -15.79 -33.03
N ARG A 183 -21.40 -16.79 -33.21
CA ARG A 183 -20.11 -16.89 -32.49
C ARG A 183 -19.17 -15.74 -32.83
N VAL A 184 -19.04 -15.39 -34.11
CA VAL A 184 -18.27 -14.21 -34.54
C VAL A 184 -18.83 -12.94 -33.93
N LYS A 185 -20.16 -12.76 -33.98
CA LYS A 185 -20.81 -11.58 -33.41
C LYS A 185 -20.58 -11.49 -31.90
N GLN A 186 -20.65 -12.61 -31.18
CA GLN A 186 -20.35 -12.66 -29.75
C GLN A 186 -18.89 -12.26 -29.47
N ALA A 187 -17.93 -12.76 -30.23
CA ALA A 187 -16.53 -12.38 -30.10
C ALA A 187 -16.30 -10.88 -30.39
N GLU A 188 -16.97 -10.32 -31.39
CA GLU A 188 -16.89 -8.89 -31.71
C GLU A 188 -17.47 -8.00 -30.59
N LEU A 189 -18.56 -8.44 -29.96
CA LEU A 189 -19.12 -7.76 -28.79
C LEU A 189 -18.15 -7.83 -27.61
N ARG A 190 -17.51 -8.98 -27.36
CA ARG A 190 -16.46 -9.12 -26.32
C ARG A 190 -15.25 -8.21 -26.58
N ARG A 191 -14.80 -8.11 -27.84
CA ARG A 191 -13.75 -7.13 -28.22
C ARG A 191 -14.19 -5.69 -27.96
N THR A 192 -15.43 -5.36 -28.29
CA THR A 192 -15.99 -4.03 -28.04
C THR A 192 -16.04 -3.74 -26.53
N GLN A 193 -16.43 -4.73 -25.72
CA GLN A 193 -16.38 -4.64 -24.26
C GLN A 193 -14.95 -4.38 -23.76
N ALA A 194 -13.96 -5.18 -24.20
CA ALA A 194 -12.56 -4.98 -23.82
C ALA A 194 -12.04 -3.58 -24.19
N GLN A 195 -12.46 -3.01 -25.32
CA GLN A 195 -12.11 -1.63 -25.70
C GLN A 195 -12.73 -0.59 -24.76
N ARG A 196 -13.97 -0.82 -24.28
CA ARG A 196 -14.60 0.04 -23.28
C ARG A 196 -13.91 -0.07 -21.92
N GLU A 197 -13.49 -1.26 -21.54
CA GLU A 197 -12.70 -1.51 -20.33
C GLU A 197 -11.33 -0.82 -20.38
N LEU A 198 -10.64 -0.86 -21.53
CA LEU A 198 -9.42 -0.08 -21.76
C LEU A 198 -9.66 1.43 -21.61
N SER A 199 -10.72 1.96 -22.23
CA SER A 199 -11.07 3.37 -22.09
C SER A 199 -11.45 3.76 -20.65
N LEU A 200 -12.04 2.84 -19.88
CA LEU A 200 -12.30 3.02 -18.46
C LEU A 200 -10.99 3.02 -17.66
N ALA A 201 -10.08 2.08 -17.92
CA ALA A 201 -8.77 1.99 -17.27
C ALA A 201 -7.95 3.26 -17.50
N GLN A 202 -7.93 3.80 -18.73
CA GLN A 202 -7.28 5.08 -19.05
C GLN A 202 -7.86 6.24 -18.24
N ARG A 203 -9.19 6.35 -18.15
CA ARG A 203 -9.86 7.42 -17.38
C ARG A 203 -9.60 7.29 -15.89
N ARG A 204 -9.61 6.06 -15.36
CA ARG A 204 -9.28 5.77 -13.96
C ARG A 204 -7.85 6.17 -13.64
N LEU A 205 -6.89 5.78 -14.51
CA LEU A 205 -5.49 6.14 -14.34
C LEU A 205 -5.29 7.66 -14.26
N VAL A 206 -5.92 8.42 -15.15
CA VAL A 206 -5.84 9.90 -15.11
C VAL A 206 -6.43 10.47 -13.82
N ALA A 207 -7.60 9.98 -13.39
CA ALA A 207 -8.22 10.41 -12.15
C ALA A 207 -7.38 10.07 -10.91
N GLU A 208 -6.78 8.87 -10.89
CA GLU A 208 -5.94 8.38 -9.80
C GLU A 208 -4.64 9.17 -9.70
N ILE A 209 -3.99 9.48 -10.84
CA ILE A 209 -2.82 10.38 -10.89
C ILE A 209 -3.18 11.73 -10.28
N GLN A 210 -4.30 12.34 -10.69
CA GLN A 210 -4.71 13.64 -10.16
C GLN A 210 -4.96 13.59 -8.65
N SER A 211 -5.66 12.55 -8.17
CA SER A 211 -5.96 12.37 -6.76
C SER A 211 -4.70 12.18 -5.91
N LEU A 212 -3.84 11.24 -6.29
CA LEU A 212 -2.61 10.93 -5.55
C LEU A 212 -1.61 12.09 -5.61
N TYR A 213 -1.54 12.79 -6.75
CA TYR A 213 -0.68 13.97 -6.88
C TYR A 213 -1.16 15.09 -5.96
N ALA A 214 -2.46 15.39 -5.96
CA ALA A 214 -3.03 16.40 -5.08
C ALA A 214 -2.83 16.04 -3.60
N GLU A 215 -2.93 14.75 -3.23
CA GLU A 215 -2.65 14.29 -1.87
C GLU A 215 -1.18 14.51 -1.48
N ALA A 216 -0.23 14.14 -2.36
CA ALA A 216 1.19 14.33 -2.10
C ALA A 216 1.58 15.81 -2.03
N ASP A 217 1.05 16.63 -2.94
CA ASP A 217 1.27 18.09 -2.96
C ASP A 217 0.71 18.75 -1.68
N THR A 218 -0.52 18.38 -1.28
CA THR A 218 -1.13 18.86 -0.04
C THR A 218 -0.30 18.47 1.17
N ALA A 219 0.10 17.20 1.28
CA ALA A 219 0.90 16.72 2.41
C ALA A 219 2.27 17.41 2.48
N LEU A 220 2.90 17.69 1.34
CA LEU A 220 4.15 18.45 1.27
C LEU A 220 3.98 19.89 1.74
N ASN A 221 2.92 20.55 1.28
CA ASN A 221 2.62 21.95 1.64
C ASN A 221 2.24 22.10 3.13
N GLU A 222 1.56 21.11 3.71
CA GLU A 222 1.22 21.07 5.14
C GLU A 222 2.45 20.87 6.04
N LEU A 223 3.45 20.11 5.56
CA LEU A 223 4.58 19.66 6.37
C LEU A 223 5.36 20.82 7.01
N GLY A 224 5.57 21.92 6.28
CA GLY A 224 6.25 23.10 6.80
C GLY A 224 5.49 23.77 7.94
N GLY A 225 4.17 23.89 7.82
CA GLY A 225 3.30 24.44 8.87
C GLY A 225 3.25 23.55 10.11
N LEU A 226 3.17 22.23 9.91
CA LEU A 226 3.20 21.24 10.99
C LEU A 226 4.53 21.27 11.75
N SER A 227 5.65 21.31 11.02
CA SER A 227 6.99 21.46 11.61
C SER A 227 7.06 22.71 12.48
N ARG A 228 6.61 23.85 11.95
CA ARG A 228 6.64 25.12 12.67
C ARG A 228 5.73 25.11 13.91
N SER A 229 4.57 24.46 13.82
CA SER A 229 3.65 24.29 14.95
C SER A 229 4.27 23.44 16.07
N ALA A 230 4.96 22.36 15.71
CA ALA A 230 5.69 21.52 16.67
C ALA A 230 6.82 22.30 17.37
N GLU A 231 7.60 23.09 16.62
CA GLU A 231 8.63 23.97 17.19
C GLU A 231 8.07 25.01 18.16
N LEU A 232 7.02 25.73 17.75
CA LEU A 232 6.42 26.79 18.57
C LEU A 232 5.74 26.26 19.82
N SER A 233 5.08 25.11 19.73
CA SER A 233 4.46 24.46 20.90
C SER A 233 5.50 23.90 21.87
N ALA A 234 6.65 23.41 21.38
CA ALA A 234 7.78 23.02 22.24
C ALA A 234 8.34 24.22 23.02
N GLU A 235 8.54 25.35 22.35
CA GLU A 235 9.00 26.58 23.01
C GLU A 235 7.95 27.12 23.99
N GLY A 236 6.67 27.08 23.62
CA GLY A 236 5.57 27.45 24.51
C GLY A 236 5.54 26.61 25.78
N LEU A 237 5.71 25.30 25.67
CA LEU A 237 5.83 24.41 26.82
C LEU A 237 7.04 24.77 27.71
N ARG A 238 8.20 25.03 27.10
CA ARG A 238 9.41 25.43 27.83
C ARG A 238 9.19 26.70 28.63
N LEU A 239 8.62 27.73 28.02
CA LEU A 239 8.35 29.02 28.66
C LEU A 239 7.32 28.90 29.80
N THR A 240 6.23 28.15 29.58
CA THR A 240 5.20 27.93 30.61
C THR A 240 5.74 27.12 31.79
N THR A 241 6.62 26.14 31.54
CA THR A 241 7.28 25.37 32.61
C THR A 241 8.21 26.25 33.44
N LEU A 242 8.93 27.19 32.81
CA LEU A 242 9.77 28.17 33.51
C LEU A 242 8.94 29.13 34.37
N ARG A 243 7.81 29.63 33.84
CA ARG A 243 6.86 30.45 34.62
C ARG A 243 6.29 29.69 35.80
N TYR A 244 5.93 28.41 35.62
CA TYR A 244 5.44 27.56 36.70
C TYR A 244 6.48 27.40 37.80
N LYS A 245 7.73 27.12 37.42
CA LYS A 245 8.86 27.06 38.37
C LYS A 245 9.10 28.39 39.10
N GLY A 246 8.79 29.53 38.47
CA GLY A 246 8.85 30.85 39.09
C GLY A 246 7.61 31.25 39.88
N GLY A 247 6.58 30.39 39.97
CA GLY A 247 5.31 30.70 40.63
C GLY A 247 4.37 31.63 39.83
N GLU A 248 4.69 31.92 38.57
CA GLU A 248 3.94 32.84 37.70
C GLU A 248 2.91 32.15 36.81
N ALA A 249 2.92 30.81 36.75
CA ALA A 249 1.93 30.01 36.03
C ALA A 249 1.34 28.94 36.94
N THR A 250 0.19 28.40 36.53
CA THR A 250 -0.50 27.31 37.20
C THR A 250 -0.10 25.95 36.63
N VAL A 251 -0.26 24.88 37.42
CA VAL A 251 -0.09 23.50 36.93
C VAL A 251 -0.96 23.21 35.70
N LEU A 252 -2.14 23.84 35.62
CA LEU A 252 -3.08 23.64 34.50
C LEU A 252 -2.54 24.22 33.20
N GLU A 253 -1.91 25.40 33.24
CA GLU A 253 -1.24 25.98 32.08
C GLU A 253 -0.12 25.07 31.56
N VAL A 254 0.65 24.43 32.45
CA VAL A 254 1.70 23.49 32.03
C VAL A 254 1.10 22.24 31.38
N VAL A 255 0.06 21.66 31.98
CA VAL A 255 -0.64 20.47 31.43
C VAL A 255 -1.24 20.78 30.05
N ASP A 256 -1.83 21.97 29.88
CA ASP A 256 -2.38 22.42 28.60
C ASP A 256 -1.28 22.62 27.54
N ALA A 257 -0.16 23.25 27.92
CA ALA A 257 0.99 23.41 27.03
C ALA A 257 1.61 22.06 26.63
N GLN A 258 1.69 21.09 27.54
CA GLN A 258 2.15 19.73 27.24
C GLN A 258 1.19 19.01 26.29
N THR A 259 -0.12 19.20 26.45
CA THR A 259 -1.13 18.61 25.56
C THR A 259 -1.01 19.19 24.17
N THR A 260 -0.89 20.52 24.07
CA THR A 260 -0.68 21.25 22.81
C THR A 260 0.59 20.78 22.10
N PHE A 261 1.72 20.69 22.81
CA PHE A 261 2.97 20.19 22.23
C PHE A 261 2.85 18.75 21.73
N ALA A 262 2.23 17.86 22.52
CA ALA A 262 2.07 16.47 22.12
C ALA A 262 1.19 16.30 20.87
N GLN A 263 0.11 17.08 20.77
CA GLN A 263 -0.76 17.07 19.59
C GLN A 263 -0.05 17.64 18.35
N ALA A 264 0.64 18.77 18.48
CA ALA A 264 1.39 19.37 17.38
C ALA A 264 2.52 18.47 16.88
N ASN A 265 3.27 17.85 17.81
CA ASN A 265 4.33 16.91 17.45
C ASN A 265 3.75 15.65 16.78
N ALA A 266 2.66 15.07 17.30
CA ALA A 266 1.99 13.94 16.67
C ALA A 266 1.51 14.28 15.24
N ALA A 267 0.90 15.45 15.05
CA ALA A 267 0.45 15.91 13.73
C ALA A 267 1.62 16.10 12.76
N TYR A 268 2.76 16.59 13.21
CA TYR A 268 3.98 16.67 12.39
C TYR A 268 4.51 15.30 11.96
N GLN A 269 4.57 14.34 12.89
CA GLN A 269 4.98 12.97 12.58
C GLN A 269 4.02 12.30 11.58
N ASP A 270 2.71 12.46 11.78
CA ASP A 270 1.69 11.94 10.87
C ASP A 270 1.76 12.60 9.49
N GLY A 271 2.01 13.92 9.43
CA GLY A 271 2.20 14.66 8.18
C GLY A 271 3.41 14.17 7.38
N ALA A 272 4.54 13.93 8.05
CA ALA A 272 5.74 13.41 7.40
C ALA A 272 5.49 12.03 6.77
N VAL A 273 4.81 11.15 7.51
CA VAL A 273 4.43 9.81 7.04
C VAL A 273 3.45 9.89 5.87
N ARG A 274 2.43 10.74 5.97
CA ARG A 274 1.43 10.95 4.91
C ARG A 274 2.09 11.34 3.60
N TYR A 275 3.06 12.27 3.64
CA TYR A 275 3.78 12.67 2.44
C TYR A 275 4.56 11.50 1.81
N ARG A 276 5.27 10.71 2.62
CA ARG A 276 6.04 9.55 2.14
C ARG A 276 5.16 8.45 1.56
N VAL A 277 4.02 8.16 2.19
CA VAL A 277 3.04 7.20 1.68
C VAL A 277 2.43 7.70 0.37
N ALA A 278 2.05 8.98 0.28
CA ALA A 278 1.49 9.55 -0.94
C ALA A 278 2.49 9.49 -2.11
N LEU A 279 3.76 9.82 -1.85
CA LEU A 279 4.84 9.70 -2.84
C LEU A 279 5.06 8.25 -3.27
N ALA A 280 5.04 7.29 -2.34
CA ALA A 280 5.19 5.88 -2.65
C ALA A 280 4.01 5.33 -3.47
N ASN A 281 2.79 5.79 -3.21
CA ASN A 281 1.61 5.44 -4.00
C ASN A 281 1.74 5.96 -5.45
N LEU A 282 2.24 7.19 -5.64
CA LEU A 282 2.55 7.73 -6.97
C LEU A 282 3.62 6.92 -7.71
N GLN A 283 4.68 6.51 -7.02
CA GLN A 283 5.73 5.67 -7.59
C GLN A 283 5.20 4.28 -7.99
N THR A 284 4.34 3.70 -7.16
CA THR A 284 3.68 2.41 -7.43
C THR A 284 2.81 2.50 -8.68
N LEU A 285 2.03 3.58 -8.82
CA LEU A 285 1.15 3.81 -9.99
C LEU A 285 1.95 4.00 -11.29
N THR A 286 3.11 4.64 -11.20
CA THR A 286 3.99 4.91 -12.35
C THR A 286 4.90 3.73 -12.69
N GLY A 287 4.84 2.60 -11.98
CA GLY A 287 5.60 1.39 -12.30
C GLY A 287 7.13 1.50 -12.10
N VAL A 288 7.62 2.64 -11.61
CA VAL A 288 9.04 2.89 -11.34
C VAL A 288 9.22 3.09 -9.84
N LEU A 289 9.69 2.03 -9.19
CA LEU A 289 10.19 2.11 -7.82
C LEU A 289 11.58 2.75 -7.87
N THR A 290 11.70 4.04 -7.57
CA THR A 290 12.99 4.59 -7.16
C THR A 290 13.38 3.86 -5.89
N ARG A 291 14.48 3.10 -5.93
CA ARG A 291 15.05 2.48 -4.73
C ARG A 291 15.37 3.59 -3.72
N PRO A 292 15.13 3.34 -2.41
CA PRO A 292 15.53 4.26 -1.35
C PRO A 292 17.04 4.52 -1.38
#